data_AF-A0A453SX16-F1
#
_entry.id   AF-A0A453SX16-F1
#
_cell.length_a   1.000
_cell.length_b   1.000
_cell.length_c   1.000
_cell.angle_alpha   90.00
_cell.angle_beta   90.00
_cell.angle_gamma   90.00
#
_symmetry.space_group_name_H-M   'P 1'
#
loop_
_entity.id
_entity.type
_entity.pdbx_description
1 polymer ?
#
loop_
_entity_poly.entity_id
_entity_poly.type
_entity_poly.pdbx_seq_one_letter_code
_entity_poly.pdbx_strand_id
1 'polypeptide(L)'
;MGSHMARNLVRAGYRVSVHDINEDAMNKFSDDGIPTKRSPLEVSESSDVVITMLPSSAHVLDVYSGGNGLLGNGGHLGPWLYIDSSTVDPQTSRTISTDMSRCSLKERKGYAEKPMMLDAPVSGGVPAAEAGTLTFMVPFLASQNLLLPSENTETLLVKN
;
A
#
# COMPACT_ATOMS: atom_id res chain seq x y z
N MET A 1 -5.18 -12.84 0.86
CA MET A 1 -5.28 -11.97 2.06
C MET A 1 -5.73 -10.56 1.70
N GLY A 2 -5.04 -9.88 0.78
CA GLY A 2 -5.35 -8.48 0.44
C GLY A 2 -6.81 -8.16 0.14
N SER A 3 -7.53 -9.06 -0.54
CA SER A 3 -8.93 -8.81 -0.91
C SER A 3 -9.89 -8.71 0.28
N HIS A 4 -9.57 -9.37 1.39
CA HIS A 4 -10.32 -9.25 2.62
C HIS A 4 -9.96 -7.96 3.36
N MET A 5 -8.67 -7.61 3.40
CA MET A 5 -8.20 -6.36 3.97
C MET A 5 -8.82 -5.14 3.28
N ALA A 6 -8.84 -5.13 1.94
CA ALA A 6 -9.46 -4.06 1.13
C ALA A 6 -10.96 -3.90 1.43
N ARG A 7 -11.72 -5.00 1.45
CA ARG A 7 -13.15 -4.97 1.79
C ARG A 7 -13.40 -4.52 3.22
N ASN A 8 -12.52 -4.86 4.15
CA ASN A 8 -12.63 -4.40 5.54
C ASN A 8 -12.39 -2.89 5.67
N LEU A 9 -11.45 -2.33 4.91
CA LEU A 9 -11.27 -0.87 4.82
C LEU A 9 -12.52 -0.18 4.25
N VAL A 10 -13.10 -0.72 3.18
CA VAL A 10 -14.36 -0.20 2.61
C VAL A 10 -15.49 -0.25 3.63
N ARG A 11 -15.66 -1.39 4.33
CA ARG A 11 -16.67 -1.55 5.38
C ARG A 11 -16.47 -0.59 6.56
N ALA A 12 -15.23 -0.20 6.85
CA ALA A 12 -14.88 0.77 7.86
C ALA A 12 -15.09 2.24 7.40
N GLY A 13 -15.52 2.46 6.16
CA GLY A 13 -15.85 3.79 5.62
C GLY A 13 -14.70 4.50 4.91
N TYR A 14 -13.56 3.83 4.70
CA TYR A 14 -12.46 4.40 3.92
C TYR A 14 -12.79 4.39 2.43
N ARG A 15 -12.33 5.43 1.72
CA ARG A 15 -12.29 5.41 0.26
C ARG A 15 -11.11 4.55 -0.18
N VAL A 16 -11.41 3.49 -0.92
CA VAL A 16 -10.46 2.48 -1.37
C VAL A 16 -10.64 2.32 -2.87
N SER A 17 -9.57 2.47 -3.64
CA SER A 17 -9.46 1.85 -4.96
C SER A 17 -8.58 0.59 -4.87
N VAL A 18 -8.47 -0.22 -5.92
CA VAL A 18 -7.67 -1.44 -5.88
C VAL A 18 -6.98 -1.68 -7.21
N HIS A 19 -5.86 -2.37 -7.15
CA HIS A 19 -5.22 -2.95 -8.33
C HIS A 19 -4.74 -4.36 -8.00
N ASP A 20 -4.89 -5.24 -8.99
CA ASP A 20 -4.44 -6.62 -8.99
C ASP A 20 -4.18 -7.04 -10.44
N ILE A 21 -3.16 -7.88 -10.65
CA ILE A 21 -2.86 -8.45 -11.98
C ILE A 21 -3.91 -9.49 -12.39
N ASN A 22 -4.68 -10.02 -11.44
CA ASN A 22 -5.74 -10.99 -11.65
C ASN A 22 -7.05 -10.27 -12.04
N GLU A 23 -7.41 -10.39 -13.32
CA GLU A 23 -8.63 -9.77 -13.87
C GLU A 23 -9.91 -10.25 -13.17
N ASP A 24 -10.00 -11.51 -12.75
CA ASP A 24 -11.17 -12.01 -12.02
C ASP A 24 -11.31 -11.36 -10.65
N ALA A 25 -10.19 -11.07 -9.98
CA ALA A 25 -10.20 -10.33 -8.72
C ALA A 25 -10.68 -8.89 -8.95
N MET A 26 -10.20 -8.25 -10.01
CA MET A 26 -10.58 -6.89 -10.39
C MET A 26 -12.06 -6.79 -10.76
N ASN A 27 -12.60 -7.75 -11.51
CA ASN A 27 -14.03 -7.81 -11.84
C ASN A 27 -14.89 -7.90 -10.58
N LYS A 28 -14.52 -8.78 -9.64
CA LYS A 28 -15.24 -8.90 -8.35
C LYS A 28 -15.24 -7.59 -7.55
N PHE A 29 -14.14 -6.84 -7.57
CA PHE A 29 -14.10 -5.54 -6.91
C PHE A 29 -14.97 -4.51 -7.61
N SER A 30 -14.94 -4.48 -8.95
CA SER A 30 -15.80 -3.62 -9.74
C SER A 30 -17.28 -3.92 -9.50
N ASP A 31 -17.66 -5.20 -9.43
CA ASP A 31 -19.03 -5.63 -9.14
C ASP A 31 -19.48 -5.21 -7.73
N ASP A 32 -18.54 -5.21 -6.77
CA ASP A 32 -18.75 -4.70 -5.40
C ASP A 32 -18.80 -3.15 -5.34
N GLY A 33 -18.67 -2.46 -6.48
CA GLY A 33 -18.64 -1.00 -6.57
C GLY A 33 -17.35 -0.35 -6.06
N ILE A 34 -16.29 -1.14 -5.89
CA ILE A 34 -14.98 -0.67 -5.42
C ILE A 34 -14.17 -0.22 -6.64
N PRO A 35 -13.73 1.06 -6.70
CA PRO A 35 -12.97 1.57 -7.84
C PRO A 35 -11.72 0.73 -8.15
N THR A 36 -11.53 0.37 -9.41
CA THR A 36 -10.37 -0.38 -9.89
C THR A 36 -9.41 0.53 -10.65
N LYS A 37 -8.11 0.23 -10.58
CA LYS A 37 -7.03 0.95 -11.28
C LYS A 37 -6.27 -0.03 -12.18
N ARG A 38 -5.71 0.47 -13.29
CA ARG A 38 -5.06 -0.37 -14.31
C ARG A 38 -3.60 -0.68 -14.00
N SER A 39 -3.00 0.04 -13.06
CA SER A 39 -1.61 -0.16 -12.65
C SER A 39 -1.35 0.32 -11.22
N PRO A 40 -0.23 -0.11 -10.60
CA PRO A 40 0.25 0.46 -9.34
C PRO A 40 0.49 1.97 -9.43
N LEU A 41 0.93 2.49 -10.58
CA LEU A 41 1.12 3.92 -10.77
C LEU A 41 -0.20 4.70 -10.64
N GLU A 42 -1.27 4.27 -11.33
CA GLU A 42 -2.60 4.92 -11.22
C GLU A 42 -3.16 4.86 -9.79
N VAL A 43 -2.86 3.78 -9.08
CA VAL A 43 -3.11 3.63 -7.64
C VAL A 43 -2.41 4.74 -6.86
N SER A 44 -1.10 4.90 -7.06
CA SER A 44 -0.27 5.89 -6.38
C SER A 44 -0.77 7.30 -6.63
N GLU A 45 -1.15 7.63 -7.87
CA GLU A 45 -1.62 8.96 -8.25
C GLU A 45 -2.95 9.39 -7.63
N SER A 46 -3.74 8.45 -7.13
CA SER A 46 -5.06 8.69 -6.57
C SER A 46 -5.21 8.21 -5.13
N SER A 47 -4.11 8.16 -4.38
CA SER A 47 -4.11 7.70 -2.98
C SER A 47 -3.28 8.60 -2.07
N ASP A 48 -3.69 8.73 -0.81
CA ASP A 48 -2.84 9.32 0.24
C ASP A 48 -1.96 8.25 0.92
N VAL A 49 -2.46 7.01 1.01
CA VAL A 49 -1.79 5.87 1.63
C VAL A 49 -1.92 4.64 0.73
N VAL A 50 -0.83 3.92 0.55
CA VAL A 50 -0.80 2.65 -0.20
C VAL A 50 -0.40 1.51 0.73
N ILE A 51 -1.14 0.41 0.66
CA ILE A 51 -0.83 -0.86 1.31
C ILE A 51 -0.58 -1.89 0.20
N THR A 52 0.47 -2.69 0.30
CA THR A 52 0.73 -3.81 -0.62
C THR A 52 0.62 -5.14 0.12
N MET A 53 0.06 -6.16 -0.54
CA MET A 53 -0.07 -7.50 0.00
C MET A 53 0.18 -8.54 -1.09
N LEU A 54 1.47 -8.81 -1.33
CA LEU A 54 1.96 -9.50 -2.52
C LEU A 54 2.59 -10.87 -2.19
N PRO A 55 2.69 -11.79 -3.15
CA PRO A 55 3.08 -13.18 -2.90
C PRO A 55 4.58 -13.38 -2.68
N SER A 56 5.43 -12.50 -3.20
CA SER A 56 6.88 -12.65 -3.11
C SER A 56 7.64 -11.34 -3.29
N SER A 57 8.92 -11.35 -2.90
CA SER A 57 9.86 -10.25 -3.08
C SER A 57 9.94 -9.71 -4.51
N ALA A 58 9.91 -10.60 -5.52
CA ALA A 58 9.97 -10.20 -6.92
C ALA A 58 8.74 -9.37 -7.33
N HIS A 59 7.55 -9.76 -6.87
CA HIS A 59 6.33 -9.00 -7.12
C HIS A 59 6.36 -7.64 -6.41
N VAL A 60 6.89 -7.59 -5.18
CA VAL A 60 7.05 -6.34 -4.44
C VAL A 60 7.98 -5.38 -5.18
N LEU A 61 9.14 -5.85 -5.68
CA LEU A 61 10.04 -5.00 -6.46
C LEU A 61 9.40 -4.50 -7.77
N ASP A 62 8.65 -5.35 -8.49
CA ASP A 62 7.95 -4.96 -9.71
C ASP A 62 6.85 -3.93 -9.44
N VAL A 63 6.03 -4.15 -8.41
CA VAL A 63 4.96 -3.23 -8.03
C VAL A 63 5.50 -1.88 -7.59
N TYR A 64 6.64 -1.82 -6.90
CA TYR A 64 7.22 -0.54 -6.48
C TYR A 64 8.02 0.16 -7.58
N SER A 65 8.94 -0.55 -8.23
CA SER A 65 9.98 0.03 -9.09
C SER A 65 9.86 -0.37 -10.57
N GLY A 66 8.86 -1.17 -10.95
CA GLY A 66 8.58 -1.52 -12.34
C GLY A 66 8.12 -0.31 -13.18
N GLY A 67 7.96 -0.52 -14.49
CA GLY A 67 7.68 0.57 -15.44
C GLY A 67 6.41 1.38 -15.14
N ASN A 68 5.38 0.74 -14.56
CA ASN A 68 4.18 1.40 -14.04
C ASN A 68 4.05 1.19 -12.52
N GLY A 69 5.19 1.17 -11.82
CA GLY A 69 5.27 0.93 -10.38
C GLY A 69 4.80 2.13 -9.55
N LEU A 70 4.63 1.89 -8.25
CA LEU A 70 4.19 2.87 -7.25
C LEU A 70 5.08 4.11 -7.18
N LEU A 71 6.39 3.95 -7.42
CA LEU A 71 7.37 5.04 -7.39
C LEU A 71 7.43 5.82 -8.72
N GLY A 72 6.80 5.30 -9.78
CA GLY A 72 6.84 5.86 -11.13
C GLY A 72 8.29 6.12 -11.59
N ASN A 73 8.47 7.21 -12.34
CA ASN A 73 9.80 7.66 -12.81
C ASN A 73 10.60 8.47 -11.75
N GLY A 74 10.27 8.34 -10.46
CA GLY A 74 11.16 8.75 -9.35
C GLY A 74 11.32 10.25 -9.11
N GLY A 75 10.23 11.03 -9.06
CA GLY A 75 10.31 12.48 -8.79
C GLY A 75 9.44 12.96 -7.63
N HIS A 76 8.12 12.77 -7.77
CA HIS A 76 7.15 13.28 -6.80
C HIS A 76 6.02 12.27 -6.60
N LEU A 77 5.84 11.80 -5.37
CA LEU A 77 4.82 10.81 -5.01
C LEU A 77 3.59 11.51 -4.42
N GLY A 78 2.40 11.01 -4.75
CA GLY A 78 1.15 11.43 -4.12
C GLY A 78 1.01 10.90 -2.70
N PRO A 79 1.14 9.57 -2.49
CA PRO A 79 1.00 8.96 -1.18
C PRO A 79 2.15 9.36 -0.26
N TRP A 80 1.81 9.70 0.97
CA TRP A 80 2.79 10.01 2.00
C TRP A 80 3.24 8.79 2.78
N LEU A 81 2.44 7.71 2.77
CA LEU A 81 2.73 6.48 3.48
C LEU A 81 2.51 5.27 2.57
N TYR A 82 3.51 4.39 2.57
CA TYR A 82 3.50 3.10 1.92
C TYR A 82 3.68 2.02 2.98
N ILE A 83 2.81 1.02 3.01
CA ILE A 83 2.83 -0.08 3.98
C ILE A 83 2.91 -1.39 3.21
N ASP A 84 4.10 -1.99 3.15
CA ASP A 84 4.22 -3.33 2.60
C ASP A 84 3.86 -4.36 3.67
N SER A 85 2.74 -5.05 3.47
CA SER A 85 2.25 -6.11 4.36
C SER A 85 2.62 -7.51 3.86
N SER A 86 3.41 -7.58 2.78
CA SER A 86 3.90 -8.82 2.18
C SER A 86 4.90 -9.51 3.11
N THR A 87 5.02 -10.83 2.99
CA THR A 87 6.10 -11.56 3.67
C THR A 87 7.28 -11.67 2.71
N VAL A 88 8.23 -10.73 2.83
CA VAL A 88 9.41 -10.63 1.96
C VAL A 88 10.72 -10.72 2.75
N ASP A 89 11.82 -10.91 2.03
CA ASP A 89 13.15 -10.81 2.62
C ASP A 89 13.49 -9.35 3.00
N PRO A 90 14.31 -9.12 4.05
CA PRO A 90 14.65 -7.77 4.48
C PRO A 90 15.40 -6.92 3.44
N GLN A 91 16.08 -7.54 2.46
CA GLN A 91 16.83 -6.81 1.44
C GLN A 91 15.88 -6.14 0.44
N THR A 92 14.75 -6.78 0.13
CA THR A 92 13.68 -6.19 -0.68
C THR A 92 13.14 -4.90 -0.04
N SER A 93 12.75 -4.94 1.24
CA SER A 93 12.25 -3.77 1.97
C SER A 93 13.29 -2.63 2.00
N ARG A 94 14.57 -2.95 2.23
CA ARG A 94 15.67 -1.97 2.21
C ARG A 94 15.90 -1.35 0.84
N THR A 95 15.75 -2.13 -0.23
CA THR A 95 15.91 -1.65 -1.61
C THR A 95 14.85 -0.61 -1.92
N ILE A 96 13.58 -0.92 -1.65
CA ILE A 96 12.47 0.01 -1.87
C ILE A 96 12.61 1.25 -0.98
N SER A 97 12.99 1.08 0.28
CA SER A 97 13.26 2.22 1.18
C SER A 97 14.36 3.14 0.63
N THR A 98 15.41 2.56 0.04
CA THR A 98 16.49 3.31 -0.60
C THR A 98 15.98 4.08 -1.82
N ASP A 99 15.19 3.45 -2.68
CA ASP A 99 14.61 4.10 -3.86
C ASP A 99 13.63 5.21 -3.47
N MET A 100 12.79 4.97 -2.46
CA MET A 100 11.84 5.94 -1.94
C MET A 100 12.52 7.14 -1.26
N SER A 101 13.70 6.96 -0.66
CA SER A 101 14.47 8.06 -0.04
C SER A 101 14.89 9.16 -1.03
N ARG A 102 14.92 8.82 -2.33
CA ARG A 102 15.23 9.73 -3.44
C ARG A 102 13.99 10.48 -3.95
N CYS A 103 12.80 10.05 -3.53
CA CYS A 103 11.54 10.66 -3.92
C CYS A 103 11.16 11.80 -2.97
N SER A 104 10.38 12.75 -3.47
CA SER A 104 9.73 13.81 -2.68
C SER A 104 8.21 13.67 -2.74
N LEU A 105 7.47 14.31 -1.84
CA LEU A 105 6.01 14.37 -1.96
C LEU A 105 5.60 15.43 -2.98
N LYS A 106 4.56 15.16 -3.78
CA LYS A 106 3.92 16.14 -4.67
C LYS A 106 3.37 17.33 -3.87
N GLU A 107 2.81 17.04 -2.70
CA GLU A 107 2.20 18.02 -1.81
C GLU A 107 2.54 17.67 -0.35
N ARG A 108 2.65 18.68 0.50
CA ARG A 108 2.85 18.47 1.93
C ARG A 108 1.59 17.85 2.54
N LYS A 109 1.69 16.62 3.04
CA LYS A 109 0.61 15.91 3.74
C LYS A 109 0.90 15.89 5.24
N GLY A 110 0.31 16.84 5.96
CA GLY A 110 0.57 17.04 7.39
C GLY A 110 2.00 17.47 7.67
N TYR A 111 2.71 16.73 8.53
CA TYR A 111 4.10 17.00 8.91
C TYR A 111 5.14 16.28 8.04
N ALA A 112 4.72 15.35 7.17
CA ALA A 112 5.64 14.59 6.33
C ALA A 112 6.16 15.46 5.17
N GLU A 113 7.48 15.63 5.10
CA GLU A 113 8.18 16.27 3.97
C GLU A 113 8.66 15.25 2.94
N LYS A 114 8.68 13.97 3.31
CA LYS A 114 9.11 12.84 2.48
C LYS A 114 8.10 11.69 2.58
N PRO A 115 7.98 10.87 1.52
CA PRO A 115 7.24 9.62 1.60
C PRO A 115 7.90 8.68 2.61
N MET A 116 7.06 7.98 3.37
CA MET A 116 7.47 6.99 4.37
C MET A 116 7.11 5.59 3.89
N MET A 117 7.98 4.63 4.18
CA MET A 117 7.72 3.21 3.98
C MET A 117 7.72 2.47 5.32
N LEU A 118 6.73 1.62 5.53
CA LEU A 118 6.65 0.65 6.61
C LEU A 118 6.72 -0.75 5.99
N ASP A 119 7.68 -1.54 6.46
CA ASP A 119 7.69 -2.99 6.29
C ASP A 119 6.88 -3.59 7.45
N ALA A 120 5.66 -4.06 7.18
CA ALA A 120 4.66 -4.41 8.19
C ALA A 120 3.99 -5.75 7.88
N PRO A 121 4.73 -6.87 7.86
CA PRO A 121 4.16 -8.18 7.58
C PRO A 121 3.09 -8.54 8.60
N VAL A 122 2.14 -9.37 8.17
CA VAL A 122 0.95 -9.73 8.97
C VAL A 122 0.93 -11.20 9.36
N SER A 123 0.30 -11.50 10.51
CA SER A 123 -0.01 -12.88 10.94
C SER A 123 -1.51 -13.05 11.23
N GLY A 124 -2.00 -14.30 11.20
CA GLY A 124 -3.41 -14.67 11.39
C GLY A 124 -4.08 -15.26 10.14
N GLY A 125 -3.44 -15.16 8.96
CA GLY A 125 -3.89 -15.79 7.72
C GLY A 125 -5.21 -15.25 7.18
N VAL A 126 -5.82 -16.00 6.25
CA VAL A 126 -7.08 -15.59 5.58
C VAL A 126 -8.24 -15.40 6.56
N PRO A 127 -8.49 -16.28 7.56
CA PRO A 127 -9.60 -16.07 8.50
C PRO A 127 -9.49 -14.77 9.28
N ALA A 128 -8.29 -14.41 9.76
CA ALA A 128 -8.08 -13.14 10.44
C ALA A 128 -8.17 -11.95 9.49
N ALA A 129 -7.74 -12.10 8.23
CA ALA A 129 -7.90 -11.06 7.21
C ALA A 129 -9.38 -10.77 6.93
N GLU A 130 -10.21 -11.79 6.85
CA GLU A 130 -11.66 -11.68 6.68
C GLU A 130 -12.33 -11.04 7.89
N ALA A 131 -11.96 -11.48 9.10
CA ALA A 131 -12.49 -10.95 10.35
C ALA A 131 -12.01 -9.52 10.68
N GLY A 132 -10.94 -9.03 10.03
CA GLY A 132 -10.34 -7.74 10.34
C GLY A 132 -9.50 -7.78 11.62
N THR A 133 -8.92 -8.92 11.95
CA THR A 133 -8.18 -9.18 13.20
C THR A 133 -6.73 -9.60 12.94
N LEU A 134 -6.14 -9.18 11.82
CA LEU A 134 -4.72 -9.43 11.53
C LEU A 134 -3.83 -8.72 12.54
N THR A 135 -2.72 -9.38 12.90
CA THR A 135 -1.65 -8.76 13.69
C THR A 135 -0.59 -8.22 12.73
N PHE A 136 -0.37 -6.91 12.72
CA PHE A 136 0.71 -6.25 11.98
C PHE A 136 1.98 -6.20 12.82
N MET A 137 3.12 -6.59 12.24
CA MET A 137 4.43 -6.50 12.88
C MET A 137 5.17 -5.28 12.36
N VAL A 138 4.99 -4.14 13.02
CA VAL A 138 5.60 -2.88 12.58
C VAL A 138 6.93 -2.66 13.32
N PRO A 139 8.08 -2.59 12.63
CA PRO A 139 9.35 -2.30 13.25
C PRO A 139 9.35 -0.87 13.78
N PHE A 140 9.98 -0.68 14.93
CA PHE A 140 10.11 0.64 15.54
C PHE A 140 10.94 1.57 14.65
N LEU A 141 10.31 2.66 14.18
CA LEU A 141 11.01 3.77 13.55
C LEU A 141 11.44 4.76 14.62
N ALA A 142 12.74 4.79 14.94
CA ALA A 142 13.31 5.65 15.98
C ALA A 142 13.27 7.16 15.68
N SER A 143 12.66 7.59 14.56
CA SER A 143 12.68 8.98 14.11
C SER A 143 11.49 9.34 13.22
N GLN A 144 10.27 9.31 13.75
CA GLN A 144 9.19 10.24 13.36
C GLN A 144 7.96 10.07 14.25
N ASN A 145 7.44 11.18 14.78
CA ASN A 145 6.17 11.25 15.50
C ASN A 145 5.01 10.93 14.53
N LEU A 146 4.64 9.66 14.43
CA LEU A 146 3.52 9.20 13.60
C LEU A 146 2.21 9.42 14.38
N LEU A 147 1.64 10.62 14.26
CA LEU A 147 0.23 10.84 14.57
C LEU A 147 -0.55 10.67 13.26
N LEU A 148 -1.30 9.58 13.15
CA LEU A 148 -2.19 9.37 12.00
C LEU A 148 -3.26 10.49 11.99
N PRO A 149 -3.41 11.28 10.92
CA PRO A 149 -4.45 12.29 10.85
C PRO A 149 -5.84 11.63 10.81
N SER A 150 -6.77 12.19 11.59
CA SER A 150 -8.17 11.78 11.64
C SER A 150 -8.94 12.20 10.38
N GLU A 151 -9.81 11.28 9.92
CA GLU A 151 -10.96 11.50 9.02
C GLU A 151 -10.67 12.28 7.73
N ASN A 152 -10.05 11.62 6.73
CA ASN A 152 -10.26 11.85 5.28
C ASN A 152 -9.33 11.01 4.36
N THR A 153 -8.59 10.05 4.91
CA THR A 153 -7.50 9.33 4.21
C THR A 153 -8.01 8.26 3.26
N GLU A 154 -7.67 8.37 1.97
CA GLU A 154 -7.77 7.27 1.02
C GLU A 154 -6.71 6.22 1.32
N THR A 155 -7.15 5.00 1.63
CA THR A 155 -6.28 3.87 1.99
C THR A 155 -6.42 2.80 0.91
N LEU A 156 -5.33 2.49 0.23
CA LEU A 156 -5.33 1.53 -0.86
C LEU A 156 -4.74 0.20 -0.52
N LEU A 157 -5.21 -0.87 -1.16
CA LEU A 157 -4.55 -2.16 -1.10
C LEU A 157 -4.30 -2.77 -2.49
N VAL A 158 -3.01 -3.01 -2.79
CA VAL A 158 -2.56 -3.71 -4.00
C VAL A 158 -2.40 -5.20 -3.68
N LYS A 159 -3.02 -6.07 -4.47
CA LYS A 159 -3.07 -7.52 -4.28
C LYS A 159 -2.56 -8.22 -5.55
N ASN A 160 -2.10 -9.48 -5.43
CA ASN A 160 -2.07 -10.46 -6.53
C ASN A 160 -3.06 -11.62 -6.25
#